data_AF-A0A0K0G8Z5-F1
#
_entry.id   AF-A0A0K0G8Z5-F1
#
_cell.length_a   1.000
_cell.length_b   1.000
_cell.length_c   1.000
_cell.angle_alpha   90.00
_cell.angle_beta   90.00
_cell.angle_gamma   90.00
#
_symmetry.space_group_name_H-M   'P 1'
#
loop_
_entity.id
_entity.type
_entity.pdbx_description
1 polymer ?
#
loop_
_entity_poly.entity_id
_entity_poly.type
_entity_poly.pdbx_seq_one_letter_code
_entity_poly.pdbx_strand_id
1 'polypeptide(L)'
;MFSEIKSEHMEENPMYGTVSYFIKRLKEIMMNNLVVDQASTLQVCYSQIKQEIRAYAENKEKEEAYLLNFERAFDNVRKDLLGQEEEFDENKY
;
A
#
# COMPACT_ATOMS: atom_id res chain seq x y z
N MET A 1 -0.86 -32.75 -7.40
CA MET A 1 -1.66 -32.57 -6.17
C MET A 1 -1.72 -31.07 -5.96
N PHE A 2 -2.73 -30.41 -6.54
CA PHE A 2 -2.90 -28.97 -6.42
C PHE A 2 -3.47 -28.72 -5.03
N SER A 3 -2.66 -28.19 -4.12
CA SER A 3 -3.16 -27.66 -2.87
C SER A 3 -3.99 -26.42 -3.18
N GLU A 4 -5.30 -26.58 -3.08
CA GLU A 4 -6.28 -25.51 -2.95
C GLU A 4 -5.83 -24.59 -1.83
N ILE A 5 -5.16 -23.50 -2.18
CA ILE A 5 -5.05 -22.34 -1.29
C ILE A 5 -6.43 -21.71 -1.33
N LYS A 6 -7.27 -22.15 -0.39
CA LYS A 6 -8.60 -21.61 -0.20
C LYS A 6 -8.49 -20.11 0.01
N SER A 7 -9.26 -19.40 -0.80
CA SER A 7 -9.67 -18.01 -0.69
C SER A 7 -10.20 -17.72 0.72
N GLU A 8 -9.33 -17.44 1.69
CA GLU A 8 -9.74 -17.19 3.07
C GLU A 8 -9.80 -15.71 3.47
N HIS A 9 -9.52 -14.74 2.60
CA HIS A 9 -9.51 -13.31 3.01
C HIS A 9 -10.09 -12.32 2.00
N MET A 10 -11.28 -12.58 1.47
CA MET A 10 -12.03 -11.55 0.73
C MET A 10 -13.52 -11.56 1.12
N GLU A 11 -13.81 -11.52 2.43
CA GLU A 11 -14.97 -10.72 2.84
C GLU A 11 -14.69 -9.28 2.39
N GLU A 12 -15.66 -8.65 1.71
CA GLU A 12 -15.59 -7.27 1.25
C GLU A 12 -15.09 -6.38 2.41
N ASN A 13 -13.81 -6.04 2.42
CA ASN A 13 -13.29 -5.14 3.41
C ASN A 13 -13.94 -3.77 3.13
N PRO A 14 -14.81 -3.25 3.99
CA PRO A 14 -15.62 -2.05 3.68
C PRO A 14 -14.75 -0.81 3.47
N MET A 15 -13.46 -0.89 3.76
CA MET A 15 -12.48 0.17 3.52
C MET A 15 -11.56 -0.06 2.31
N TYR A 16 -11.74 -1.14 1.54
CA TYR A 16 -10.93 -1.40 0.34
C TYR A 16 -10.97 -0.18 -0.59
N GLY A 17 -9.81 0.21 -1.11
CA GLY A 17 -9.70 1.36 -2.00
C GLY A 17 -9.52 2.71 -1.30
N THR A 18 -9.61 2.78 0.03
CA THR A 18 -9.32 4.01 0.80
C THR A 18 -7.81 4.20 1.02
N VAL A 19 -7.39 5.46 1.24
CA VAL A 19 -5.99 5.78 1.59
C VAL A 19 -5.56 5.02 2.85
N SER A 20 -6.38 4.99 3.90
CA SER A 20 -6.07 4.31 5.16
C SER A 20 -5.89 2.80 5.00
N TYR A 21 -6.71 2.16 4.16
CA TYR A 21 -6.54 0.75 3.81
C TYR A 21 -5.17 0.50 3.17
N PHE A 22 -4.81 1.30 2.16
CA PHE A 22 -3.53 1.15 1.47
C PHE A 22 -2.32 1.44 2.37
N ILE A 23 -2.41 2.43 3.27
CA ILE A 23 -1.36 2.68 4.27
C ILE A 23 -1.16 1.45 5.16
N LYS A 24 -2.26 0.89 5.69
CA LYS A 24 -2.20 -0.31 6.53
C LYS A 24 -1.57 -1.48 5.78
N ARG A 25 -2.01 -1.72 4.54
CA ARG A 25 -1.49 -2.79 3.68
C ARG A 25 0.00 -2.64 3.39
N LEU A 26 0.45 -1.42 3.07
CA LEU A 26 1.87 -1.12 2.87
C LEU A 26 2.69 -1.38 4.13
N LYS A 27 2.21 -0.93 5.30
CA LYS A 27 2.85 -1.16 6.61
C LYS A 27 2.96 -2.64 6.94
N GLU A 28 1.91 -3.43 6.70
CA GLU A 28 1.94 -4.89 6.88
C GLU A 28 2.99 -5.56 6.00
N ILE A 29 3.05 -5.21 4.71
CA ILE A 29 4.05 -5.78 3.80
C ILE A 29 5.47 -5.44 4.26
N MET A 30 5.72 -4.19 4.65
CA MET A 30 7.04 -3.77 5.15
C MET A 30 7.43 -4.45 6.47
N MET A 31 6.49 -4.63 7.40
CA MET A 31 6.75 -5.38 8.63
C MET A 31 7.08 -6.85 8.32
N ASN A 32 6.36 -7.46 7.39
CA ASN A 32 6.65 -8.84 6.98
C ASN A 32 8.02 -8.96 6.32
N ASN A 33 8.43 -7.97 5.53
CA ASN A 33 9.77 -7.92 4.93
C ASN A 33 10.91 -7.94 5.97
N LEU A 34 10.68 -7.54 7.22
CA LEU A 34 11.68 -7.62 8.29
C LEU A 34 11.83 -9.04 8.88
N VAL A 35 10.87 -9.93 8.62
CA VAL A 35 10.78 -11.26 9.24
C VAL A 35 10.99 -12.39 8.22
N VAL A 36 10.86 -12.10 6.92
CA VAL A 36 11.01 -13.11 5.85
C VAL A 36 12.41 -13.13 5.25
N ASP A 37 12.83 -14.32 4.82
CA ASP A 37 14.17 -14.60 4.24
C ASP A 37 14.38 -13.92 2.86
N GLN A 38 13.28 -13.55 2.18
CA GLN A 38 13.29 -12.78 0.94
C GLN A 38 12.38 -11.55 1.05
N ALA A 39 12.94 -10.45 1.56
CA ALA A 39 12.27 -9.18 1.63
C ALA A 39 11.93 -8.64 0.23
N SER A 40 10.69 -8.18 0.02
CA SER A 40 10.29 -7.46 -1.19
C SER A 40 10.69 -5.99 -1.10
N THR A 41 11.17 -5.40 -2.20
CA THR A 41 11.42 -3.96 -2.21
C THR A 41 10.10 -3.19 -2.21
N LEU A 42 10.11 -1.95 -1.73
CA LEU A 42 8.94 -1.07 -1.74
C LEU A 42 8.34 -0.92 -3.16
N GLN A 43 9.17 -0.98 -4.20
CA GLN A 43 8.75 -0.89 -5.60
C GLN A 43 8.08 -2.17 -6.13
N VAL A 44 8.50 -3.34 -5.64
CA VAL A 44 7.80 -4.60 -5.90
C VAL A 44 6.42 -4.58 -5.27
N CYS A 45 6.33 -4.14 -4.00
CA CYS A 45 5.06 -3.99 -3.29
C CYS A 45 4.12 -3.03 -4.02
N TYR A 46 4.67 -1.91 -4.51
CA TYR A 46 3.93 -0.93 -5.30
C TYR A 46 3.32 -1.53 -6.56
N SER A 47 4.11 -2.34 -7.28
CA SER A 47 3.67 -2.98 -8.52
C SER A 47 2.59 -4.04 -8.27
N GLN A 48 2.73 -4.82 -7.19
CA GLN A 48 1.76 -5.82 -6.78
C GLN A 48 0.40 -5.19 -6.43
N ILE A 49 0.39 -4.15 -5.59
CA ILE A 49 -0.85 -3.47 -5.20
C ILE A 49 -1.53 -2.82 -6.42
N LYS A 50 -0.77 -2.25 -7.37
CA LYS A 50 -1.36 -1.77 -8.64
C LYS A 50 -2.04 -2.89 -9.44
N GLN A 51 -1.48 -4.09 -9.45
CA GLN A 51 -2.10 -5.25 -10.11
C GLN A 51 -3.35 -5.71 -9.35
N GLU A 52 -3.32 -5.74 -8.02
CA GLU A 52 -4.49 -6.05 -7.18
C GLU A 52 -5.64 -5.07 -7.44
N ILE A 53 -5.36 -3.76 -7.51
CA ILE A 53 -6.35 -2.73 -7.81
C ILE A 53 -7.00 -2.97 -9.18
N ARG A 54 -6.20 -3.27 -10.21
CA ARG A 54 -6.70 -3.58 -11.55
C ARG A 54 -7.56 -4.84 -11.60
N ALA A 55 -7.21 -5.85 -10.80
CA ALA A 55 -7.95 -7.09 -10.74
C ALA A 55 -9.28 -6.94 -9.98
N TYR A 56 -9.33 -6.04 -9.00
CA TYR A 56 -10.50 -5.85 -8.13
C TYR A 56 -11.44 -4.75 -8.60
N ALA A 57 -10.95 -3.75 -9.34
CA ALA A 57 -11.77 -2.65 -9.81
C ALA A 57 -12.84 -3.15 -10.77
N GLU A 58 -14.10 -3.00 -10.39
CA GLU A 58 -15.25 -3.39 -11.21
C GLU A 58 -15.38 -2.56 -12.49
N ASN A 59 -14.83 -1.34 -12.49
CA ASN A 59 -14.82 -0.43 -13.61
C ASN A 59 -13.65 0.54 -13.54
N LYS A 60 -13.44 1.26 -14.64
CA LYS A 60 -12.31 2.19 -14.81
C LYS A 60 -12.34 3.37 -13.83
N GLU A 61 -13.53 3.88 -13.49
CA GLU A 61 -13.67 5.00 -12.54
C GLU A 61 -13.23 4.58 -11.13
N LYS A 62 -13.66 3.40 -10.68
CA LYS A 62 -13.21 2.80 -9.41
C LYS A 62 -11.71 2.50 -9.45
N GLU A 63 -11.19 1.99 -10.56
CA GLU A 63 -9.74 1.74 -10.72
C GLU A 63 -8.95 3.04 -10.53
N GLU A 64 -9.31 4.10 -11.24
CA GLU A 64 -8.65 5.40 -11.16
C GLU A 64 -8.72 5.99 -9.74
N ALA A 65 -9.88 5.90 -9.08
CA ALA A 65 -10.05 6.35 -7.71
C ALA A 65 -9.16 5.56 -6.72
N TYR A 66 -9.10 4.24 -6.86
CA TYR A 66 -8.26 3.38 -6.02
C TYR A 66 -6.77 3.62 -6.26
N LEU A 67 -6.36 3.80 -7.52
CA LEU A 67 -4.99 4.13 -7.87
C LEU A 67 -4.56 5.46 -7.28
N LEU A 68 -5.40 6.49 -7.35
CA LEU A 68 -5.13 7.80 -6.74
C LEU A 68 -4.98 7.71 -5.22
N ASN A 69 -5.87 6.96 -4.56
CA ASN A 69 -5.78 6.75 -3.12
C ASN A 69 -4.55 5.94 -2.73
N PHE A 70 -4.16 4.98 -3.56
CA PHE A 70 -2.94 4.20 -3.36
C PHE A 70 -1.68 5.06 -3.50
N GLU A 71 -1.62 5.93 -4.49
CA GLU A 71 -0.48 6.85 -4.67
C GLU A 71 -0.32 7.80 -3.48
N ARG A 72 -1.43 8.36 -2.97
CA ARG A 72 -1.42 9.17 -1.73
C ARG A 72 -0.94 8.37 -0.51
N ALA A 73 -1.38 7.12 -0.37
CA ALA A 73 -0.94 6.25 0.72
C ALA A 73 0.57 5.96 0.63
N PHE A 74 1.06 5.69 -0.58
CA PHE A 74 2.47 5.42 -0.84
C PHE A 74 3.35 6.62 -0.50
N ASP A 75 2.95 7.83 -0.92
CA ASP A 75 3.68 9.05 -0.60
C ASP A 75 3.73 9.31 0.92
N ASN A 76 2.63 9.10 1.62
CA ASN A 76 2.59 9.22 3.09
C ASN A 76 3.56 8.25 3.75
N VAL A 77 3.52 6.98 3.35
CA VAL A 77 4.44 5.96 3.84
C VAL A 77 5.88 6.30 3.52
N ARG A 78 6.16 6.79 2.31
CA ARG A 78 7.51 7.18 1.90
C ARG A 78 8.06 8.31 2.75
N LYS A 79 7.22 9.32 3.05
CA LYS A 79 7.56 10.42 3.97
C LYS A 79 7.79 9.93 5.40
N ASP A 80 6.96 9.01 5.90
CA ASP A 80 7.15 8.39 7.23
C ASP A 80 8.52 7.68 7.32
N LEU A 81 8.97 7.02 6.25
CA LEU A 81 10.21 6.23 6.23
C LEU A 81 11.48 7.06 6.06
N LEU A 82 11.44 8.11 5.23
CA LEU A 82 12.61 8.95 4.94
C LEU A 82 12.79 10.09 5.95
N GLY A 83 11.84 10.24 6.88
CA GLY A 83 11.70 11.43 7.71
C GLY A 83 10.99 12.55 6.93
N GLN A 84 10.18 13.33 7.62
CA GLN A 84 9.83 14.65 7.10
C GLN A 84 11.09 15.50 7.24
N GLU A 85 11.60 16.08 6.16
CA GLU A 85 12.51 17.22 6.31
C GLU A 85 11.68 18.26 7.06
N GLU A 86 11.94 18.41 8.37
CA GLU A 86 11.45 19.55 9.12
C GLU A 86 11.99 20.77 8.36
N GLU A 87 11.10 21.61 7.82
CA GLU A 87 11.50 22.94 7.41
C GLU A 87 12.00 23.65 8.69
N PHE A 88 13.32 23.62 8.89
CA PHE A 88 13.97 24.47 9.88
C PHE A 88 13.71 25.90 9.45
N ASP A 89 12.71 26.53 10.06
CA ASP A 89 12.50 27.98 9.94
C ASP A 89 13.66 28.67 10.68
N GLU A 90 14.73 28.95 9.94
CA GLU A 90 15.95 29.62 10.43
C GLU A 90 15.70 31.07 10.92
N ASN A 91 14.46 31.58 10.88
CA ASN A 91 14.12 32.95 11.31
C ASN A 91 13.61 33.09 12.74
N LYS A 92 13.94 32.15 13.65
CA LYS A 92 13.52 32.23 15.05
C LYS A 92 14.68 32.26 16.05
N TYR A 93 15.57 33.25 15.94
CA TYR A 93 16.44 33.70 17.03
C TYR A 93 16.64 35.22 16.99
#